data_AF-A0AAW6C8Z5-F1
#
_entry.id   AF-A0AAW6C8Z5-F1
#
_cell.length_a   1.000
_cell.length_b   1.000
_cell.length_c   1.000
_cell.angle_alpha   90.00
_cell.angle_beta   90.00
_cell.angle_gamma   90.00
#
_symmetry.space_group_name_H-M   'P 1'
#
loop_
_entity.id
_entity.type
_entity.pdbx_description
1 polymer ?
#
loop_
_entity_poly.entity_id
_entity_poly.type
_entity_poly.pdbx_seq_one_letter_code
_entity_poly.pdbx_strand_id
1 'polypeptide(L)' 'MSAKKFKREVLLRAPRFAKYQQDFLGAVLRKSEYTIAEAERAVKAFFKDKERD' A
#
# COMPACT_ATOMS: atom_id res chain seq x y z
N MET A 1 -1.27 20.23 4.98
CA MET A 1 -0.17 19.30 5.30
C MET A 1 0.20 18.55 4.02
N SER A 2 1.36 18.84 3.42
CA SER A 2 1.80 18.16 2.21
C SER A 2 2.07 16.69 2.55
N ALA A 3 1.36 15.77 1.91
CA ALA A 3 1.54 14.34 2.15
C ALA A 3 2.90 13.93 1.59
N LYS A 4 3.87 13.62 2.48
CA LYS A 4 5.18 13.13 2.07
C LYS A 4 4.99 11.84 1.27
N LYS A 5 5.51 11.83 0.04
CA LYS A 5 5.61 10.64 -0.78
C LYS A 5 6.80 9.82 -0.30
N PHE A 6 6.60 8.52 -0.24
CA PHE A 6 7.62 7.55 0.10
C PHE A 6 7.78 6.59 -1.06
N LYS A 7 9.01 6.12 -1.26
CA LYS A 7 9.26 5.01 -2.19
C LYS A 7 8.52 3.77 -1.71
N ARG A 8 8.02 2.99 -2.65
CA ARG A 8 7.34 1.70 -2.40
C ARG A 8 8.15 0.83 -1.44
N GLU A 9 9.46 0.69 -1.67
CA GLU A 9 10.35 -0.14 -0.84
C GLU A 9 10.39 0.26 0.63
N VAL A 10 10.28 1.56 0.92
CA VAL A 10 10.22 2.07 2.29
C VAL A 10 8.87 1.72 2.91
N LEU A 11 7.79 1.82 2.14
CA LEU A 11 6.44 1.45 2.59
C LEU A 11 6.32 -0.07 2.84
N LEU A 12 6.94 -0.90 2.01
CA LEU A 12 6.99 -2.36 2.18
C LEU A 12 7.66 -2.80 3.49
N ARG A 13 8.60 -1.99 3.99
CA ARG A 13 9.31 -2.23 5.27
C ARG A 13 8.71 -1.47 6.43
N ALA A 14 7.68 -0.65 6.21
CA ALA A 14 7.12 0.18 7.25
C ALA A 14 6.33 -0.67 8.27
N PRO A 15 6.45 -0.41 9.58
CA PRO A 15 5.78 -1.21 10.62
C PRO A 15 4.25 -1.30 10.44
N ARG A 16 3.64 -0.26 9.88
CA ARG A 16 2.18 -0.20 9.62
C ARG A 16 1.71 -1.23 8.59
N PHE A 17 2.58 -1.58 7.65
CA PHE A 17 2.30 -2.56 6.61
C PHE A 17 2.95 -3.92 6.90
N ALA A 18 3.66 -4.07 8.02
CA ALA A 18 4.32 -5.33 8.41
C ALA A 18 3.34 -6.50 8.61
N LYS A 19 2.05 -6.21 8.82
CA LYS A 19 0.98 -7.23 8.87
C LYS A 19 0.62 -7.83 7.51
N TYR A 20 1.09 -7.25 6.41
CA TYR A 20 0.86 -7.75 5.05
C TYR A 20 2.17 -8.32 4.48
N GLN A 21 2.06 -9.36 3.67
CA GLN A 21 3.22 -9.89 2.95
C GLN A 21 3.80 -8.83 1.99
N GLN A 22 5.13 -8.79 1.88
CA GLN A 22 5.81 -7.85 0.99
C GLN A 22 5.43 -8.06 -0.47
N ASP A 23 5.30 -9.31 -0.92
CA ASP A 23 4.88 -9.63 -2.29
C ASP A 23 3.47 -9.14 -2.58
N PHE A 24 2.55 -9.30 -1.61
CA PHE A 24 1.18 -8.79 -1.70
C PHE A 24 1.17 -7.27 -1.83
N LEU A 25 1.87 -6.57 -0.93
CA LEU A 25 1.98 -5.11 -1.02
C LEU A 25 2.66 -4.68 -2.32
N GLY A 26 3.64 -5.43 -2.83
CA GLY A 26 4.28 -5.19 -4.11
C GLY A 26 3.33 -5.33 -5.30
N ALA A 27 2.38 -6.27 -5.24
CA ALA A 27 1.35 -6.47 -6.25
C ALA A 27 0.25 -5.39 -6.19
N VAL A 28 -0.12 -4.94 -5.00
CA VAL A 28 -1.11 -3.87 -4.77
C VAL A 28 -0.53 -2.49 -5.11
N LEU A 29 0.68 -2.21 -4.64
CA LEU A 29 1.40 -0.95 -4.86
C LEU A 29 2.22 -1.02 -6.16
N ARG A 30 1.54 -0.89 -7.29
CA ARG A 30 2.15 -0.97 -8.64
C ARG A 30 3.06 0.22 -8.99
N LYS A 31 2.88 1.39 -8.36
CA LYS A 31 3.70 2.58 -8.59
C LYS A 31 5.01 2.55 -7.77
N SER A 32 6.00 3.30 -8.22
CA SER A 32 7.28 3.45 -7.53
C SER A 32 7.19 4.27 -6.23
N GLU A 33 6.23 5.20 -6.17
CA GLU A 33 6.05 6.12 -5.05
C GLU A 33 4.58 6.24 -4.66
N TYR A 34 4.35 6.31 -3.34
CA TYR A 34 3.03 6.49 -2.77
C TYR A 34 3.11 7.36 -1.52
N THR A 35 2.03 8.08 -1.23
CA THR A 35 1.81 8.59 0.12
C THR A 35 1.27 7.47 1.02
N ILE A 36 1.42 7.61 2.35
CA ILE A 36 0.86 6.65 3.32
C ILE A 36 -0.65 6.47 3.08
N ALA A 37 -1.37 7.57 2.87
CA ALA A 37 -2.82 7.56 2.64
C ALA A 37 -3.20 6.87 1.31
N GLU A 38 -2.44 7.08 0.24
CA GLU A 38 -2.69 6.37 -1.03
C GLU A 38 -2.40 4.87 -0.89
N ALA A 39 -1.31 4.49 -0.20
CA ALA A 39 -0.98 3.10 0.02
C ALA A 39 -2.05 2.38 0.85
N GLU A 40 -2.52 3.00 1.94
CA GLU A 40 -3.63 2.46 2.74
C GLU A 40 -4.92 2.34 1.92
N ARG A 41 -5.25 3.35 1.08
CA ARG A 41 -6.42 3.28 0.19
C ARG A 41 -6.28 2.17 -0.85
N ALA A 42 -5.12 2.00 -1.46
CA ALA A 42 -4.88 0.95 -2.46
C ALA A 42 -5.03 -0.44 -1.85
N VAL A 43 -4.45 -0.67 -0.67
CA VAL A 43 -4.59 -1.93 0.08
C VAL A 43 -6.05 -2.16 0.46
N LYS A 44 -6.74 -1.15 1.00
CA LYS A 44 -8.16 -1.27 1.38
C LYS A 44 -9.07 -1.52 0.17
N ALA A 45 -8.81 -0.88 -0.96
CA ALA A 45 -9.54 -1.07 -2.21
C ALA A 45 -9.39 -2.51 -2.70
N PHE A 46 -8.18 -3.06 -2.67
CA PHE A 46 -7.92 -4.44 -3.08
C PHE A 46 -8.75 -5.47 -2.28
N PHE A 47 -8.85 -5.30 -0.96
CA PHE A 47 -9.68 -6.17 -0.13
C PHE A 47 -11.18 -5.95 -0.34
N LYS A 48 -11.60 -4.73 -0.66
CA LYS A 48 -13.02 -4.40 -0.88
C LYS A 48 -13.54 -4.92 -2.23
N ASP A 49 -12.68 -5.00 -3.25
CA ASP A 49 -13.05 -5.62 -4.53
C ASP A 49 -13.29 -7.13 -4.41
N LYS A 50 -12.71 -7.81 -3.41
CA LYS A 50 -12.96 -9.25 -3.17
C LYS A 50 -14.34 -9.61 -2.60
N GLU A 51 -15.15 -8.63 -2.20
CA GLU A 51 -16.53 -8.84 -1.74
C GLU A 51 -17.57 -8.71 -2.87
N ARG A 52 -17.11 -8.50 -4.11
CA ARG A 52 -17.97 -8.42 -5.30
C ARG A 52 -17.68 -9.57 -6.28
N ASP A 53 -17.85 -10.80 -5.83
CA ASP A 53 -18.09 -11.97 -6.69
C ASP A 53 -19.01 -12.94 -5.96
#